data_AF-A0A9W6DCM1-F1
#
_entry.id   AF-A0A9W6DCM1-F1
#
_cell.length_a   1.000
_cell.length_b   1.000
_cell.length_c   1.000
_cell.angle_alpha   90.00
_cell.angle_beta   90.00
_cell.angle_gamma   90.00
#
_symmetry.space_group_name_H-M   'P 1'
#
loop_
_entity.id
_entity.type
_entity.pdbx_description
1 polymer ?
#
loop_
_entity_poly.entity_id
_entity_poly.type
_entity_poly.pdbx_seq_one_letter_code
_entity_poly.pdbx_strand_id
1 'polypeptide(L)'
;MPIKQYNNSETILIYDKSSITNILKCEKVRSLLKTYGYTDLENTDVVLNYLNIRLNSTNFPHEAGVFLGIPLHDVEGFIRRSEPCLLSGYWKVYSEVNYAKEIFELYDKSKDLVSNCILKGNDIRSLTKTLRLNF
;
A
#
# COMPACT_ATOMS: atom_id res chain seq x y z
N MET A 1 -12.16 -8.32 4.29
CA MET A 1 -11.77 -7.05 3.63
C MET A 1 -11.45 -6.05 4.73
N PRO A 2 -10.21 -5.54 4.84
CA PRO A 2 -9.85 -4.59 5.89
C PRO A 2 -10.55 -3.24 5.68
N ILE A 3 -11.24 -2.75 6.72
CA ILE A 3 -12.03 -1.53 6.71
C ILE A 3 -11.89 -0.79 8.04
N LYS A 4 -11.80 0.54 8.00
CA LYS A 4 -11.89 1.41 9.17
C LYS A 4 -13.06 2.37 9.00
N GLN A 5 -13.94 2.42 9.99
CA GLN A 5 -15.10 3.31 9.98
C GLN A 5 -14.87 4.52 10.90
N TYR A 6 -15.35 5.67 10.44
CA TYR A 6 -15.45 6.92 11.18
C TYR A 6 -16.90 7.42 11.12
N ASN A 7 -17.27 8.39 11.95
CA ASN A 7 -18.65 8.87 12.05
C ASN A 7 -19.29 9.26 10.70
N ASN A 8 -18.50 9.80 9.75
CA ASN A 8 -18.97 10.25 8.43
C ASN A 8 -18.18 9.68 7.24
N SER A 9 -17.27 8.73 7.45
CA SER A 9 -16.43 8.20 6.37
C SER A 9 -15.94 6.79 6.65
N GLU A 10 -15.62 6.05 5.59
CA GLU A 10 -15.03 4.73 5.68
C GLU A 10 -13.75 4.69 4.87
N THR A 11 -12.74 3.99 5.39
CA THR A 11 -11.50 3.69 4.67
C THR A 11 -11.48 2.21 4.33
N ILE A 12 -11.45 1.88 3.04
CA ILE A 12 -11.43 0.50 2.54
C ILE A 12 -10.05 0.23 1.93
N LEU A 13 -9.42 -0.88 2.32
CA LEU A 13 -8.21 -1.36 1.66
C LEU A 13 -8.59 -2.25 0.48
N ILE A 14 -8.28 -1.78 -0.72
CA ILE A 14 -8.34 -2.57 -1.95
C ILE A 14 -6.96 -3.17 -2.19
N TYR A 15 -6.89 -4.48 -2.36
CA TYR A 15 -5.62 -5.20 -2.51
C TYR A 15 -5.76 -6.39 -3.45
N ASP A 16 -4.64 -6.77 -4.07
CA ASP A 16 -4.49 -8.06 -4.72
C ASP A 16 -3.89 -9.08 -3.74
N LYS A 17 -4.57 -10.20 -3.53
CA LYS A 17 -4.17 -11.21 -2.54
C LYS A 17 -2.81 -11.84 -2.89
N SER A 18 -2.51 -11.99 -4.18
CA SER A 18 -1.23 -12.56 -4.64
C SER A 18 -0.07 -11.64 -4.30
N SER A 19 -0.25 -10.33 -4.49
CA SER A 19 0.72 -9.29 -4.15
C SER A 19 1.03 -9.27 -2.65
N ILE A 20 0.00 -9.30 -1.79
CA ILE A 20 0.20 -9.40 -0.34
C ILE A 20 0.94 -10.69 0.03
N THR A 21 0.51 -11.82 -0.54
CA THR A 21 1.18 -13.13 -0.29
C THR A 21 2.65 -13.09 -0.70
N ASN A 22 2.98 -12.40 -1.79
CA ASN A 22 4.36 -12.25 -2.25
C ASN A 22 5.20 -11.36 -1.31
N ILE A 23 4.62 -10.26 -0.84
CA ILE A 23 5.27 -9.37 0.15
C ILE A 23 5.59 -10.14 1.44
N LEU A 24 4.68 -11.02 1.89
CA LEU A 24 4.85 -11.84 3.08
C LEU A 24 5.98 -12.89 2.97
N LYS A 25 6.49 -13.19 1.77
CA LYS A 25 7.68 -14.03 1.60
C LYS A 25 8.97 -13.33 2.03
N CYS A 26 8.99 -12.00 2.10
CA CYS A 26 10.17 -11.24 2.50
C CYS A 26 10.38 -11.34 4.02
N GLU A 27 11.49 -11.94 4.44
CA GLU A 27 11.77 -12.17 5.86
C GLU A 27 11.91 -10.87 6.68
N LYS A 28 12.40 -9.79 6.06
CA LYS A 28 12.47 -8.47 6.72
C LYS A 28 11.06 -7.92 7.01
N VAL A 29 10.14 -8.04 6.05
CA VAL A 29 8.73 -7.66 6.24
C VAL A 29 8.11 -8.50 7.35
N ARG A 30 8.35 -9.82 7.35
CA ARG A 30 7.84 -10.72 8.39
C ARG A 30 8.35 -10.33 9.77
N SER A 31 9.63 -9.99 9.86
CA SER A 31 10.27 -9.54 11.11
C SER A 31 9.60 -8.28 11.64
N LEU A 32 9.37 -7.27 10.79
CA LEU A 32 8.63 -6.07 11.16
C LEU A 32 7.21 -6.40 11.63
N LEU A 33 6.44 -7.18 10.86
CA LEU A 33 5.06 -7.50 11.22
C LEU A 33 4.97 -8.27 12.55
N LYS A 34 5.93 -9.15 12.86
CA LYS A 34 5.99 -9.84 14.16
C LYS A 34 6.14 -8.86 15.34
N THR A 35 6.90 -7.78 15.21
CA THR A 35 7.02 -6.77 16.29
C THR A 35 5.70 -6.07 16.59
N TYR A 36 4.77 -6.10 15.63
CA TYR A 36 3.44 -5.51 15.70
C TYR A 36 2.33 -6.54 16.03
N GLY A 37 2.71 -7.75 16.42
CA GLY A 37 1.79 -8.79 16.92
C GLY A 37 1.15 -9.66 15.83
N TYR A 38 1.57 -9.53 14.56
CA TYR A 38 1.08 -10.42 13.51
C TYR A 38 1.65 -11.83 13.69
N THR A 39 0.75 -12.81 13.70
CA THR A 39 1.06 -14.23 13.78
C THR A 39 0.71 -14.94 12.47
N ASP A 40 1.15 -16.18 12.31
CA ASP A 40 0.82 -17.04 11.15
C ASP A 40 0.97 -16.33 9.79
N LEU A 41 2.16 -15.80 9.56
CA LEU A 41 2.46 -15.00 8.36
C LEU A 41 2.49 -15.81 7.05
N GLU A 42 2.29 -17.12 7.10
CA GLU A 42 2.10 -17.97 5.92
C GLU A 42 0.66 -17.87 5.39
N ASN A 43 -0.29 -17.51 6.26
CA ASN A 43 -1.69 -17.39 5.91
C ASN A 43 -2.10 -15.92 5.71
N THR A 44 -2.18 -15.51 4.45
CA THR A 44 -2.57 -14.15 4.05
C THR A 44 -3.92 -13.72 4.63
N ASP A 45 -4.90 -14.63 4.77
CA ASP A 45 -6.21 -14.27 5.33
C ASP A 45 -6.13 -13.97 6.84
N VAL A 46 -5.31 -14.71 7.58
CA VAL A 46 -5.05 -14.45 9.01
C VAL A 46 -4.39 -13.09 9.18
N VAL A 47 -3.39 -12.79 8.36
CA VAL A 47 -2.70 -11.49 8.37
C VAL A 47 -3.66 -10.35 8.08
N LEU A 48 -4.51 -10.47 7.06
CA LEU A 48 -5.48 -9.44 6.68
C LEU A 48 -6.59 -9.25 7.72
N ASN A 49 -7.02 -10.34 8.39
CA ASN A 49 -7.95 -10.26 9.50
C ASN A 49 -7.34 -9.50 10.68
N TYR A 50 -6.07 -9.77 11.00
CA TYR A 50 -5.37 -9.04 12.05
C TYR A 50 -5.13 -7.57 11.69
N LEU A 51 -4.78 -7.27 10.44
CA LEU A 51 -4.71 -5.89 9.95
C LEU A 51 -6.04 -5.16 10.13
N ASN A 52 -7.17 -5.82 9.85
CA ASN A 52 -8.50 -5.24 10.06
C ASN A 52 -8.74 -4.88 11.54
N ILE A 53 -8.32 -5.73 12.47
CA ILE A 53 -8.39 -5.44 13.91
C ILE A 53 -7.53 -4.22 14.24
N ARG A 54 -6.28 -4.17 13.73
CA ARG A 54 -5.35 -3.05 13.96
C ARG A 54 -5.85 -1.73 13.38
N LEU A 55 -6.48 -1.74 12.21
CA LEU A 55 -7.10 -0.56 11.60
C LEU A 55 -8.18 0.03 12.51
N ASN A 56 -8.99 -0.81 13.15
CA ASN A 56 -10.05 -0.39 14.07
C ASN A 56 -9.58 -0.12 15.50
N SER A 57 -8.27 -0.22 15.77
CA SER A 57 -7.69 0.21 17.06
C SER A 57 -7.58 1.74 17.15
N THR A 58 -7.26 2.24 18.36
CA THR A 58 -7.19 3.67 18.68
C THR A 58 -6.24 4.45 17.76
N ASN A 59 -5.08 3.87 17.44
CA ASN A 59 -4.10 4.49 16.54
C ASN A 59 -4.05 3.75 15.21
N PHE A 60 -3.95 4.51 14.11
CA PHE A 60 -3.79 3.91 12.79
C PHE A 60 -2.45 3.13 12.73
N PRO A 61 -2.45 1.87 12.26
CA PRO A 61 -1.27 1.02 12.25
C PRO A 61 -0.15 1.63 11.40
N HIS A 62 1.00 1.91 12.01
CA HIS A 62 2.13 2.52 11.31
C HIS A 62 2.74 1.57 10.26
N GLU A 63 2.66 0.27 10.51
CA GLU A 63 3.12 -0.78 9.59
C GLU A 63 2.19 -0.97 8.37
N ALA A 64 1.02 -0.32 8.34
CA ALA A 64 0.05 -0.47 7.26
C ALA A 64 0.63 -0.18 5.87
N GLY A 65 1.67 0.66 5.81
CA GLY A 65 2.37 0.98 4.56
C GLY A 65 2.90 -0.25 3.81
N VAL A 66 3.26 -1.32 4.52
CA VAL A 66 3.66 -2.60 3.91
C VAL A 66 2.56 -3.15 3.01
N PHE A 67 1.31 -3.12 3.48
CA PHE A 67 0.15 -3.62 2.74
C PHE A 67 -0.28 -2.70 1.60
N LEU A 68 0.19 -1.45 1.61
CA LEU A 68 0.00 -0.48 0.53
C LEU A 68 1.08 -0.60 -0.56
N GLY A 69 2.02 -1.54 -0.42
CA GLY A 69 3.14 -1.71 -1.35
C GLY A 69 4.24 -0.65 -1.20
N ILE A 70 4.25 0.11 -0.11
CA ILE A 70 5.32 1.07 0.18
C ILE A 70 6.60 0.28 0.50
N PRO A 71 7.77 0.69 -0.04
CA PRO A 71 9.04 0.03 0.27
C PRO A 71 9.29 -0.07 1.78
N LEU A 72 9.78 -1.22 2.23
CA LEU A 72 9.96 -1.49 3.67
C LEU A 72 10.83 -0.44 4.37
N HIS A 73 11.90 0.03 3.73
CA HIS A 73 12.79 1.05 4.29
C HIS A 73 12.06 2.38 4.54
N ASP A 74 11.12 2.76 3.69
CA ASP A 74 10.33 3.99 3.84
C ASP A 74 9.29 3.83 4.96
N VAL A 75 8.72 2.62 5.11
CA VAL A 75 7.85 2.29 6.25
C VAL A 75 8.62 2.34 7.56
N GLU A 76 9.82 1.76 7.61
CA GLU A 76 10.69 1.78 8.78
C GLU A 76 11.17 3.19 9.12
N GLY A 77 11.52 4.01 8.12
CA GLY A 77 11.87 5.41 8.29
C GLY A 77 10.70 6.23 8.86
N PHE A 78 9.49 6.02 8.34
CA PHE A 78 8.26 6.63 8.84
C PHE A 78 7.97 6.25 10.30
N ILE A 79 8.19 4.99 10.67
CA ILE A 79 8.00 4.48 12.04
C ILE A 79 9.03 5.09 12.99
N ARG A 80 10.32 5.05 12.64
CA ARG A 80 11.41 5.51 13.52
C ARG A 80 11.41 7.02 13.73
N ARG A 81 10.98 7.79 12.73
CA ARG A 81 10.98 9.27 12.73
C ARG A 81 12.35 9.90 13.05
N SER A 82 13.43 9.13 12.95
CA SER A 82 14.79 9.56 13.27
C SER A 82 15.56 10.07 12.05
N GLU A 83 15.10 9.70 10.85
CA GLU A 83 15.72 10.08 9.58
C GLU A 83 14.99 11.26 8.95
N PRO A 84 15.72 12.20 8.33
CA PRO A 84 15.09 13.28 7.59
C PRO A 84 14.32 12.71 6.40
N CYS A 85 13.10 13.21 6.18
CA CYS A 85 12.33 12.92 4.98
C CYS A 85 13.05 13.52 3.76
N LEU A 86 13.46 12.68 2.81
CA LEU A 86 14.22 13.07 1.62
C LEU A 86 13.33 13.59 0.50
N LEU A 87 12.13 13.02 0.38
CA LEU A 87 11.11 13.41 -0.59
C LEU A 87 9.72 13.12 -0.01
N SER A 88 8.72 13.94 -0.35
CA SER A 88 7.33 13.70 0.01
C SER A 88 6.46 13.79 -1.23
N GLY A 89 5.67 12.75 -1.49
CA GLY A 89 4.70 12.69 -2.57
C GLY A 89 3.55 11.75 -2.20
N TYR A 90 3.42 10.63 -2.92
CA TYR A 90 2.44 9.59 -2.59
C TYR A 90 2.69 8.94 -1.22
N TRP A 91 3.96 8.85 -0.83
CA TRP A 91 4.39 8.55 0.53
C TRP A 91 5.61 9.41 0.88
N LYS A 92 6.06 9.32 2.14
CA LYS A 92 7.31 9.95 2.60
C LYS A 92 8.49 9.02 2.35
N VAL A 93 9.49 9.51 1.63
CA VAL A 93 10.67 8.75 1.22
C VAL A 93 11.83 9.06 2.14
N TYR A 94 12.51 8.02 2.60
CA TYR A 94 13.63 8.07 3.53
C TYR A 94 14.91 7.48 2.95
N SER A 95 14.86 6.76 1.81
CA SER A 95 16.09 6.34 1.12
C SER A 95 16.06 6.49 -0.41
N GLU A 96 15.47 5.56 -1.16
CA GLU A 96 15.64 5.41 -2.61
C GLU A 96 14.85 6.45 -3.42
N VAL A 97 15.27 7.71 -3.38
CA VAL A 97 14.54 8.86 -3.95
C VAL A 97 14.22 8.70 -5.44
N ASN A 98 15.18 8.22 -6.24
CA ASN A 98 14.97 8.07 -7.69
C ASN A 98 13.95 6.99 -8.00
N TYR A 99 14.04 5.84 -7.31
CA TYR A 99 13.05 4.77 -7.43
C TYR A 99 11.65 5.26 -7.03
N ALA A 100 11.53 6.00 -5.92
CA ALA A 100 10.26 6.57 -5.51
C ALA A 100 9.68 7.54 -6.55
N LYS A 101 10.51 8.40 -7.16
CA LYS A 101 10.08 9.30 -8.24
C LYS A 101 9.56 8.53 -9.45
N GLU A 102 10.24 7.48 -9.89
CA GLU A 102 9.79 6.64 -11.01
C GLU A 102 8.41 6.03 -10.74
N ILE A 103 8.17 5.55 -9.51
CA ILE A 103 6.86 5.02 -9.11
C ILE A 103 5.81 6.13 -9.03
N PHE A 104 6.16 7.32 -8.52
CA PHE A 104 5.23 8.46 -8.48
C PHE A 104 4.80 8.86 -9.89
N GLU A 105 5.74 8.97 -10.83
CA GLU A 105 5.47 9.27 -12.23
C GLU A 105 4.60 8.19 -12.89
N LEU A 106 4.83 6.92 -12.55
CA LEU A 106 3.99 5.81 -13.01
C LEU A 106 2.54 5.95 -12.50
N TYR A 107 2.36 6.35 -11.25
CA TYR A 107 1.03 6.60 -10.69
C TYR A 107 0.35 7.79 -11.35
N ASP A 108 1.07 8.88 -11.58
CA ASP A 108 0.54 10.06 -12.29
C ASP A 108 0.08 9.68 -13.71
N LYS A 109 0.94 8.99 -14.49
CA LYS A 109 0.59 8.50 -15.84
C LYS A 109 -0.62 7.57 -15.82
N SER A 110 -0.70 6.66 -14.85
CA SER A 110 -1.81 5.73 -14.70
C SER A 110 -3.12 6.47 -14.39
N LYS A 111 -3.08 7.47 -13.50
CA LYS A 111 -4.24 8.31 -13.18
C LYS A 111 -4.71 9.11 -14.38
N ASP A 112 -3.80 9.67 -15.16
CA ASP A 112 -4.13 10.45 -16.35
C ASP A 112 -4.79 9.56 -17.42
N LEU A 113 -4.26 8.36 -17.65
CA LEU A 113 -4.86 7.39 -18.56
C LEU A 113 -6.27 7.00 -18.13
N VAL A 114 -6.45 6.66 -16.84
CA VAL A 114 -7.76 6.27 -16.30
C VAL A 114 -8.76 7.43 -16.41
N SER A 115 -8.37 8.63 -15.98
CA SER A 115 -9.21 9.82 -16.05
C SER A 115 -9.66 10.12 -17.48
N ASN A 116 -8.74 10.08 -18.44
CA ASN A 116 -9.04 10.32 -19.85
C ASN A 116 -9.98 9.26 -20.43
N CYS A 117 -9.80 7.99 -20.08
CA CYS A 117 -10.67 6.92 -20.54
C CYS A 117 -12.09 7.04 -19.96
N ILE A 118 -12.22 7.40 -18.68
CA ILE A 118 -13.53 7.67 -18.04
C ILE A 118 -14.22 8.85 -18.71
N LEU A 119 -13.52 9.97 -18.93
CA LEU A 119 -14.09 11.17 -19.57
C LEU A 119 -14.56 10.90 -21.02
N LYS A 120 -13.90 9.98 -21.72
CA LYS A 120 -14.30 9.52 -23.06
C LYS A 120 -15.43 8.50 -23.05
N GLY A 121 -15.97 8.13 -21.88
CA GLY A 121 -17.07 7.17 -21.74
C GLY A 121 -16.66 5.71 -21.97
N ASN A 122 -15.37 5.38 -21.89
CA ASN A 122 -14.93 3.99 -22.04
C ASN A 122 -15.36 3.15 -20.84
N ASP A 123 -15.74 1.90 -21.10
CA ASP A 123 -16.10 0.97 -20.04
C ASP A 123 -14.87 0.54 -19.20
N ILE A 124 -15.14 0.10 -17.97
CA ILE A 124 -14.08 -0.28 -17.02
C ILE A 124 -13.26 -1.51 -17.44
N ARG A 125 -13.79 -2.39 -18.30
CA ARG A 125 -13.05 -3.55 -18.82
C ARG A 125 -12.04 -3.11 -19.88
N SER A 126 -12.41 -2.13 -20.70
CA SER A 126 -11.51 -1.48 -21.67
C SER A 126 -10.35 -0.74 -20.97
N LEU A 127 -10.62 -0.14 -19.81
CA LEU A 127 -9.61 0.45 -18.92
C LEU A 127 -8.58 -0.58 -18.43
N THR A 128 -9.03 -1.71 -17.89
CA THR A 128 -8.13 -2.76 -17.35
C THR A 128 -7.21 -3.33 -18.41
N LYS A 129 -7.69 -3.49 -19.65
CA LYS A 129 -6.87 -3.95 -20.77
C LYS A 129 -5.81 -2.91 -21.16
N THR A 130 -6.17 -1.63 -21.15
CA THR A 130 -5.26 -0.53 -21.49
C THR A 130 -4.14 -0.42 -20.46
N LEU A 131 -4.45 -0.49 -19.17
CA LEU A 131 -3.43 -0.41 -18.10
C LEU A 131 -2.43 -1.57 -18.17
N ARG A 132 -2.89 -2.81 -18.41
CA ARG A 132 -2.01 -3.99 -18.56
C ARG A 132 -1.14 -4.00 -19.82
N LEU A 133 -1.46 -3.16 -20.81
CA LEU A 133 -0.69 -3.08 -22.07
C LEU A 133 0.36 -1.97 -22.03
N ASN A 134 0.18 -0.98 -21.15
CA ASN A 134 1.08 0.18 -21.04
C ASN A 134 2.08 0.06 -19.89
N PHE A 135 1.87 -0.89 -18.97
CA PHE A 135 2.69 -1.16 -17.78
C PHE A 135 2.73 -2.67 -17.52
#